data_AF-A8CCY0-F1
#
_entry.id   AF-A8CCY0-F1
#
_cell.length_a   1.000
_cell.length_b   1.000
_cell.length_c   1.000
_cell.angle_alpha   90.00
_cell.angle_beta   90.00
_cell.angle_gamma   90.00
#
_symmetry.space_group_name_H-M   'P 1'
#
loop_
_entity.id
_entity.type
_entity.pdbx_description
1 polymer ?
#
loop_
_entity_poly.entity_id
_entity_poly.type
_entity_poly.pdbx_seq_one_letter_code
_entity_poly.pdbx_strand_id
1 'polypeptide(L)'
;NYYGEPAWPNDLLYIFPVVILGTFSVLVGLAVLEPSALGEPADPFATPLEILPEWYFFPTFNLLRVLPNKLLGVLSMAAVPLGLITVPFIENINKFQNPFRRPIASTVFLFGTFVSI
;
A
#
# COMPACT_ATOMS: atom_id res chain seq x y z
N ASN A 1 -0.23 26.65 6.52
CA ASN A 1 0.04 26.74 7.97
C ASN A 1 -0.01 28.16 8.54
N TYR A 2 0.02 29.24 7.74
CA TYR A 2 -0.09 30.63 8.26
C TYR A 2 -1.52 31.14 8.50
N TYR A 3 -2.54 30.42 8.01
CA TYR A 3 -3.96 30.76 8.18
C TYR A 3 -4.75 29.47 8.44
N GLY A 4 -5.93 29.59 9.03
CA GLY A 4 -6.80 28.47 9.38
C GLY A 4 -6.85 28.23 10.89
N GLU A 5 -7.22 27.02 11.29
CA GLU A 5 -7.24 26.61 12.70
C GLU A 5 -5.80 26.54 13.27
N PRO A 6 -5.55 27.06 14.49
CA PRO A 6 -4.26 26.92 15.15
C PRO A 6 -3.92 25.45 15.38
N ALA A 7 -2.83 24.97 14.79
CA ALA A 7 -2.38 23.59 14.95
C ALA A 7 -2.13 23.23 16.42
N TRP A 8 -1.57 24.17 17.19
CA TRP A 8 -1.46 24.05 18.64
C TRP A 8 -2.45 25.01 19.33
N PRO A 9 -3.19 24.56 20.37
CA PRO A 9 -3.27 23.19 20.88
C PRO A 9 -4.30 22.31 20.13
N ASN A 10 -5.15 22.90 19.28
CA ASN A 10 -6.39 22.27 18.84
C ASN A 10 -6.18 20.92 18.15
N ASP A 11 -5.36 20.87 17.10
CA ASP A 11 -5.10 19.61 16.39
C ASP A 11 -4.08 18.75 17.15
N LEU A 12 -2.92 19.33 17.48
CA LEU A 12 -1.77 18.58 17.97
C LEU A 12 -1.96 18.02 19.38
N LEU A 13 -2.61 18.75 20.27
CA LEU A 13 -2.81 18.32 21.66
C LEU A 13 -4.12 17.56 21.84
N TYR A 14 -5.19 17.95 21.13
CA TYR A 14 -6.51 17.33 21.37
C TYR A 14 -6.88 16.27 20.32
N ILE A 15 -6.69 16.53 19.03
CA ILE A 15 -7.11 15.58 17.98
C ILE A 15 -6.09 14.45 17.80
N PHE A 16 -4.80 14.76 17.79
CA PHE A 16 -3.76 13.75 17.51
C PHE A 16 -3.77 12.59 18.52
N PRO A 17 -3.85 12.82 19.85
CA PRO A 17 -3.92 11.71 20.80
C PRO A 17 -5.18 10.85 20.63
N VAL A 18 -6.31 11.44 20.23
CA VAL A 18 -7.54 10.69 19.95
C VAL A 18 -7.33 9.74 18.76
N VAL A 19 -6.70 10.20 17.69
CA VAL A 19 -6.38 9.36 16.52
C VAL A 19 -5.38 8.27 16.88
N ILE A 20 -4.33 8.60 17.65
CA ILE A 20 -3.31 7.64 18.08
C ILE A 20 -3.93 6.56 18.96
N LEU A 21 -4.65 6.95 20.02
CA LEU A 21 -5.28 6.01 20.95
C LEU A 21 -6.39 5.21 20.26
N GLY A 22 -7.16 5.82 19.36
CA GLY A 22 -8.15 5.13 18.55
C GLY A 22 -7.52 4.03 17.69
N THR A 23 -6.49 4.37 16.91
CA THR A 23 -5.77 3.41 16.07
C THR A 23 -5.15 2.29 16.90
N PHE A 24 -4.48 2.64 18.00
CA PHE A 24 -3.86 1.67 18.90
C PHE A 24 -4.89 0.74 19.54
N SER A 25 -6.04 1.27 19.97
CA SER A 25 -7.11 0.48 20.58
C SER A 25 -7.71 -0.53 19.59
N VAL A 26 -7.84 -0.17 18.31
CA VAL A 26 -8.29 -1.09 17.25
C VAL A 26 -7.26 -2.18 17.03
N LEU A 27 -5.97 -1.84 16.95
CA LEU A 27 -4.88 -2.82 16.77
C LEU A 27 -4.81 -3.81 17.94
N VAL A 28 -4.90 -3.32 19.19
CA VAL A 28 -4.95 -4.17 20.39
C VAL A 28 -6.21 -5.02 20.39
N GLY A 29 -7.36 -4.45 20.04
CA GLY A 29 -8.62 -5.17 19.92
C GLY A 29 -8.52 -6.35 18.95
N LEU A 30 -8.00 -6.11 17.74
CA LEU A 30 -7.79 -7.16 16.74
C LEU A 30 -6.80 -8.23 17.23
N ALA A 31 -5.67 -7.83 17.82
CA ALA A 31 -4.67 -8.78 18.31
C ALA A 31 -5.18 -9.67 19.45
N VAL A 32 -6.08 -9.16 20.30
CA VAL A 32 -6.69 -9.92 21.40
C VAL A 32 -7.84 -10.81 20.91
N LEU A 33 -8.66 -10.31 19.97
CA LEU A 33 -9.81 -11.06 19.44
C LEU A 33 -9.38 -12.17 18.48
N GLU A 34 -8.30 -11.97 17.72
CA GLU A 34 -7.76 -12.93 16.76
C GLU A 34 -6.23 -13.02 16.91
N PRO A 35 -5.74 -13.76 17.92
CA PRO A 35 -4.31 -13.94 18.13
C PRO A 35 -3.69 -14.75 16.99
N SER A 36 -2.48 -14.37 16.57
CA SER A 36 -1.76 -15.07 15.51
C SER A 36 -1.36 -16.49 15.96
N ALA A 37 -1.60 -17.47 15.09
CA ALA A 37 -1.17 -18.85 15.33
C ALA A 37 0.34 -18.98 15.04
N LEU A 38 1.03 -19.77 15.87
CA LEU A 38 2.38 -20.22 15.56
C LEU A 38 2.30 -21.39 14.57
N GLY A 39 3.05 -21.27 13.47
CA GLY A 39 3.17 -22.34 12.48
C GLY A 39 4.15 -23.43 12.92
N GLU A 40 4.25 -24.46 12.08
CA GLU A 40 5.22 -25.54 12.25
C GLU A 40 6.67 -25.04 12.03
N PRO A 41 7.68 -25.65 12.66
CA PRO A 41 9.08 -25.35 12.36
C PRO A 41 9.40 -25.57 10.89
N ALA A 42 10.27 -24.73 10.32
CA ALA A 42 10.65 -24.84 8.92
C ALA A 42 11.42 -26.13 8.62
N ASP A 43 11.00 -26.87 7.59
CA ASP A 43 11.70 -28.03 7.04
C ASP A 43 12.11 -27.76 5.57
N PRO A 44 13.42 -27.67 5.26
CA PRO A 44 13.90 -27.46 3.89
C PRO A 44 13.54 -28.57 2.89
N PHE A 45 13.19 -29.77 3.36
CA PHE A 45 12.87 -30.92 2.51
C PHE A 45 11.37 -31.14 2.31
N ALA A 46 10.51 -30.36 2.97
CA ALA A 46 9.06 -30.45 2.86
C ALA A 46 8.44 -29.12 2.41
N THR A 47 7.91 -29.09 1.19
CA THR A 47 7.18 -27.92 0.67
C THR A 47 5.70 -28.00 1.04
N PRO A 48 5.12 -26.98 1.71
CA PRO A 48 3.70 -26.98 2.03
C PRO A 48 2.84 -26.84 0.76
N LEU A 49 1.57 -27.24 0.84
CA LEU A 49 0.64 -27.24 -0.30
C LEU A 49 0.29 -25.81 -0.76
N GLU A 50 0.16 -24.88 0.18
CA GLU A 50 -0.18 -23.47 -0.08
C GLU A 50 0.98 -22.58 0.34
N ILE A 51 1.60 -21.90 -0.63
CA ILE A 51 2.69 -20.94 -0.41
C ILE A 51 2.23 -19.58 -0.93
N LEU A 52 1.88 -18.71 0.00
CA LEU A 52 1.43 -17.35 -0.28
C LEU A 52 2.26 -16.36 0.56
N PRO A 53 2.68 -15.22 -0.02
CA PRO A 53 3.28 -14.14 0.75
C PRO A 53 2.20 -13.36 1.52
N GLU A 54 2.60 -12.27 2.17
CA GLU A 54 1.63 -11.34 2.76
C GLU A 54 0.77 -10.65 1.68
N TRP A 55 -0.43 -10.22 2.07
CA TRP A 55 -1.48 -9.74 1.17
C TRP A 55 -1.06 -8.59 0.26
N TYR A 56 -0.21 -7.67 0.75
CA TYR A 56 0.29 -6.54 -0.05
C TYR A 56 1.29 -6.96 -1.13
N PHE A 57 1.80 -8.19 -1.10
CA PHE A 57 2.63 -8.77 -2.16
C PHE A 57 1.83 -9.60 -3.17
N PHE A 58 0.53 -9.81 -2.98
CA PHE A 58 -0.28 -10.57 -3.94
C PHE A 58 -0.21 -10.05 -5.38
N PRO A 59 -0.24 -8.73 -5.66
CA PRO A 59 -0.20 -8.24 -7.04
C PRO A 59 1.12 -8.59 -7.73
N THR A 60 2.24 -8.42 -7.05
CA THR A 60 3.59 -8.70 -7.59
C THR A 60 3.86 -10.20 -7.66
N PHE A 61 3.39 -10.98 -6.69
CA PHE A 61 3.47 -12.43 -6.68
C PHE A 61 2.66 -13.07 -7.81
N ASN A 62 1.43 -12.59 -8.03
CA ASN A 62 0.56 -13.05 -9.11
C ASN A 62 1.18 -12.80 -10.49
N LEU A 63 1.82 -11.65 -10.66
CA LEU A 63 2.47 -11.31 -11.92
C LEU A 63 3.77 -12.12 -12.13
N LEU A 64 4.52 -12.40 -11.06
CA LEU A 64 5.71 -13.27 -11.09
C LEU A 64 5.38 -14.72 -11.51
N ARG A 65 4.23 -15.28 -11.09
CA ARG A 65 3.82 -16.65 -11.45
C ARG A 65 3.23 -16.76 -12.87
N VAL A 66 2.63 -15.68 -13.40
CA VAL A 66 1.98 -15.67 -14.71
C VAL A 66 2.98 -15.45 -15.84
N LEU A 67 4.03 -14.66 -15.60
CA LEU A 67 5.06 -14.40 -16.60
C LEU A 67 5.99 -15.61 -16.77
N PRO A 68 6.08 -16.23 -17.97
CA PRO A 68 6.92 -17.40 -18.20
C PRO A 68 8.42 -17.07 -18.19
N ASN A 69 8.79 -15.82 -18.50
CA ASN A 69 10.18 -15.37 -18.50
C ASN A 69 10.54 -14.75 -17.14
N LYS A 70 11.50 -15.39 -16.44
CA LYS A 70 12.00 -14.95 -15.13
C LYS A 70 12.54 -13.52 -15.13
N LEU A 71 13.25 -13.10 -16.19
CA LEU A 71 13.79 -11.74 -16.28
C LEU A 71 12.67 -10.70 -16.37
N LEU A 72 11.65 -10.96 -17.19
CA LEU A 72 10.49 -10.07 -17.29
C LEU A 72 9.71 -10.02 -15.96
N GLY A 73 9.59 -11.15 -15.27
CA GLY A 73 9.05 -11.22 -13.91
C GLY A 73 9.78 -10.28 -12.95
N VAL A 74 11.10 -10.36 -12.86
CA VAL A 74 11.88 -9.48 -11.97
C VAL A 74 11.78 -8.01 -12.39
N LEU A 75 11.87 -7.70 -13.68
CA LEU A 75 11.76 -6.34 -14.18
C LEU A 75 10.39 -5.71 -13.88
N SER A 76 9.32 -6.49 -14.00
CA SER A 76 7.96 -6.02 -13.71
C SER A 76 7.76 -5.67 -12.23
N MET A 77 8.36 -6.42 -11.31
CA MET A 77 8.34 -6.10 -9.88
C MET A 77 9.08 -4.79 -9.60
N ALA A 78 10.26 -4.61 -10.20
CA ALA A 78 11.04 -3.38 -10.06
C ALA A 78 10.36 -2.16 -10.71
N ALA A 79 9.55 -2.38 -11.75
CA ALA A 79 8.83 -1.31 -12.44
C ALA A 79 7.79 -0.62 -11.56
N VAL A 80 7.24 -1.27 -10.55
CA VAL A 80 6.23 -0.65 -9.65
C VAL A 80 6.81 0.54 -8.87
N PRO A 81 7.85 0.38 -8.01
CA PRO A 81 8.42 1.52 -7.30
C PRO A 81 9.10 2.53 -8.23
N LEU A 82 9.77 2.07 -9.30
CA LEU A 82 10.39 2.99 -10.27
C LEU A 82 9.36 3.83 -11.01
N GLY A 83 8.24 3.23 -11.41
CA GLY A 83 7.11 3.93 -12.01
C GLY A 83 6.53 4.97 -11.06
N LEU A 84 6.28 4.62 -9.80
CA LEU A 84 5.76 5.53 -8.79
C LEU A 84 6.68 6.74 -8.55
N ILE A 85 8.01 6.54 -8.56
CA ILE A 85 8.99 7.63 -8.45
C ILE A 85 8.86 8.62 -9.61
N THR A 86 8.50 8.15 -10.81
CA THR A 86 8.37 9.02 -11.99
C THR A 86 7.08 9.84 -12.03
N VAL A 87 6.06 9.50 -11.22
CA VAL A 87 4.75 10.19 -11.19
C VAL A 87 4.86 11.72 -11.05
N PRO A 88 5.56 12.29 -10.04
CA PRO A 88 5.65 13.75 -9.90
C PRO A 88 6.33 14.43 -11.08
N PHE A 89 7.19 13.73 -11.83
CA PHE A 89 7.87 14.28 -13.01
C PHE A 89 6.97 14.26 -14.25
N ILE A 90 6.21 13.18 -14.43
CA ILE A 90 5.23 13.03 -15.53
C ILE A 90 4.06 14.00 -15.32
N GLU A 91 3.56 14.11 -14.09
CA GLU A 91 2.37 14.89 -13.78
C GLU A 91 2.61 16.39 -13.56
N ASN A 92 3.87 16.84 -13.60
CA ASN A 92 4.25 18.26 -13.46
C ASN A 92 3.74 19.17 -14.60
N ILE A 93 3.14 18.59 -15.65
CA ILE A 93 2.59 19.35 -16.76
C ILE A 93 1.46 20.32 -16.35
N ASN A 94 0.73 19.99 -15.27
CA ASN A 94 -0.35 20.83 -14.75
C ASN A 94 -0.21 21.04 -13.23
N LYS A 95 -0.68 22.20 -12.74
CA LYS A 95 -0.66 22.55 -11.31
C LYS A 95 -1.95 22.18 -10.58
N PHE A 96 -2.90 21.52 -11.25
CA PHE A 96 -4.17 21.15 -10.64
C PHE A 96 -3.92 20.04 -9.63
N GLN A 97 -4.51 20.17 -8.43
CA GLN A 97 -4.43 19.14 -7.38
C GLN A 97 -5.74 18.35 -7.26
N ASN A 98 -6.87 18.99 -7.56
CA ASN A 98 -8.18 18.34 -7.48
C ASN A 98 -8.30 17.23 -8.54
N PRO A 99 -8.56 15.95 -8.17
CA PRO A 99 -8.71 14.84 -9.11
C PRO A 99 -9.75 15.07 -10.22
N PHE A 100 -10.87 15.75 -9.91
CA PHE A 100 -11.90 16.07 -10.89
C PHE A 100 -11.42 17.03 -12.00
N ARG A 101 -10.30 17.73 -11.77
CA ARG A 101 -9.65 18.59 -12.77
C ARG A 101 -8.48 17.90 -13.49
N ARG A 102 -8.25 16.62 -13.21
CA ARG A 102 -7.15 15.81 -13.77
C ARG A 102 -7.69 14.47 -14.30
N PRO A 103 -8.68 14.49 -15.21
CA PRO A 103 -9.46 13.30 -15.56
C PRO A 103 -8.60 12.14 -16.10
N ILE A 104 -7.54 12.44 -16.87
CA ILE A 104 -6.63 11.43 -17.41
C ILE A 104 -5.87 10.74 -16.27
N ALA A 105 -5.19 11.50 -15.41
CA ALA A 105 -4.44 10.98 -14.28
C ALA A 105 -5.33 10.16 -13.33
N SER A 106 -6.52 10.67 -13.01
CA SER A 106 -7.47 9.96 -12.15
C SER A 106 -7.97 8.65 -12.78
N THR A 107 -8.21 8.62 -14.09
CA THR A 107 -8.61 7.39 -14.79
C THR A 107 -7.48 6.36 -14.81
N VAL A 108 -6.23 6.79 -15.07
CA VAL A 108 -5.05 5.92 -15.04
C VAL A 108 -4.83 5.34 -13.64
N PHE A 109 -4.96 6.17 -12.60
CA PHE A 109 -4.89 5.73 -11.21
C PHE A 109 -5.95 4.67 -10.88
N LEU A 110 -7.23 4.94 -11.19
CA LEU A 110 -8.32 4.00 -10.93
C LEU A 110 -8.14 2.68 -11.69
N PHE A 111 -7.75 2.75 -12.97
CA PHE A 111 -7.44 1.57 -13.77
C PHE A 111 -6.29 0.77 -13.17
N GLY A 112 -5.19 1.43 -12.79
CA GLY A 112 -4.04 0.79 -12.16
C GLY A 112 -4.39 0.10 -10.84
N THR A 113 -5.18 0.77 -9.97
CA THR A 113 -5.67 0.19 -8.72
C THR A 113 -6.54 -1.04 -8.98
N PHE A 114 -7.48 -0.96 -9.93
CA PHE A 114 -8.35 -2.08 -10.27
C PHE A 114 -7.59 -3.29 -10.83
N VAL A 115 -6.55 -3.06 -11.65
CA VAL A 115 -5.70 -4.14 -12.18
C VAL A 115 -4.81 -4.75 -11.09
N SER A 116 -4.44 -3.98 -10.08
CA SER A 116 -3.58 -4.47 -8.99
C SER A 116 -4.30 -5.29 -7.92
N ILE A 117 -5.61 -5.10 -7.76
CA ILE A 117 -6.46 -5.85 -6.82
C ILE A 117 -6.77 -7.23 -7.42
#